data_AF-S9S8K0-F1
#
_entry.id   AF-S9S8K0-F1
#
_cell.length_a   1.000
_cell.length_b   1.000
_cell.length_c   1.000
_cell.angle_alpha   90.00
_cell.angle_beta   90.00
_cell.angle_gamma   90.00
#
_symmetry.space_group_name_H-M   'P 1'
#
loop_
_entity.id
_entity.type
_entity.pdbx_description
1 polymer ?
#
loop_
_entity_poly.entity_id
_entity_poly.type
_entity_poly.pdbx_seq_one_letter_code
_entity_poly.pdbx_strand_id
1 'polypeptide(L)'
;MTRPTDEEGLLRHLAGRAAAGGRTICAIVGPPGSGKSTLAESLARRLDEQVPGSAAVLPMDGFHYDDLWLVPAGLRPRKGAPETFDVAGLRHLLTRLRAGEDGVFVPVFDRDLEIARAGARPIPASVRLILCEGNWLLLDRDPWRSLHPFFDLTIRIDVPEPILRRRLRARWEGYGLSEEEIAWKLDGNDLPNGRLVAAESVPADLVLRQEG
;
A
#
# COMPACT_ATOMS: atom_id res chain seq x y z
N MET A 1 10.10 7.57 18.12
CA MET A 1 9.29 6.55 18.82
C MET A 1 7.96 6.43 18.10
N THR A 2 7.56 5.22 17.74
CA THR A 2 6.25 4.95 17.11
C THR A 2 5.13 5.15 18.12
N ARG A 3 4.08 5.87 17.74
CA ARG A 3 2.95 6.20 18.63
C ARG A 3 1.70 5.39 18.25
N PRO A 4 1.00 4.77 19.20
CA PRO A 4 -0.28 4.14 18.92
C PRO A 4 -1.35 5.19 18.57
N THR A 5 -2.32 4.82 17.74
CA THR A 5 -3.45 5.66 17.35
C THR A 5 -4.66 4.79 16.98
N ASP A 6 -5.83 5.41 16.94
CA ASP A 6 -7.07 4.89 16.34
C ASP A 6 -7.34 5.58 14.99
N GLU A 7 -8.42 5.17 14.29
CA GLU A 7 -8.80 5.74 12.99
C GLU A 7 -9.14 7.24 13.08
N GLU A 8 -9.79 7.68 14.17
CA GLU A 8 -10.09 9.10 14.37
C GLU A 8 -8.82 9.93 14.57
N GLY A 9 -7.84 9.38 15.29
CA GLY A 9 -6.51 9.98 15.44
C GLY A 9 -5.79 10.10 14.11
N LEU A 10 -5.85 9.06 13.26
CA LEU A 10 -5.32 9.13 11.90
C LEU A 10 -5.97 10.24 11.10
N LEU A 11 -7.30 10.32 11.11
CA LEU A 11 -8.03 11.37 10.39
C LEU A 11 -7.62 12.77 10.86
N ARG A 12 -7.50 12.99 12.18
CA ARG A 12 -7.03 14.27 12.73
C ARG A 12 -5.62 14.62 12.27
N HIS A 13 -4.69 13.66 12.31
CA HIS A 13 -3.31 13.87 11.87
C HIS A 13 -3.24 14.22 10.37
N LEU A 14 -4.03 13.53 9.54
CA LEU A 14 -4.07 13.73 8.10
C LEU A 14 -4.72 15.08 7.73
N ALA A 15 -5.86 15.41 8.35
CA ALA A 15 -6.55 16.69 8.15
C ALA A 15 -5.67 17.88 8.55
N GLY A 16 -4.97 17.79 9.69
CA GLY A 16 -4.04 18.83 10.15
C GLY A 16 -2.91 19.08 9.15
N ARG A 17 -2.40 18.04 8.49
CA ARG A 17 -1.37 18.18 7.44
C ARG A 17 -1.92 18.75 6.14
N ALA A 18 -3.13 18.35 5.73
CA ALA A 18 -3.78 18.94 4.56
C ALA A 18 -4.00 20.47 4.75
N ALA A 19 -4.32 20.90 5.97
CA ALA A 19 -4.51 22.31 6.31
C ALA A 19 -3.20 23.13 6.40
N ALA A 20 -2.07 22.51 6.76
CA ALA A 20 -0.78 23.19 6.95
C ALA A 20 -0.14 23.70 5.65
N GLY A 21 -0.69 23.33 4.48
CA GLY A 21 -0.12 23.67 3.18
C GLY A 21 0.97 22.69 2.74
N GLY A 22 1.48 22.88 1.51
CA GLY A 22 2.29 21.87 0.82
C GLY A 22 1.50 20.62 0.38
N ARG A 23 2.13 19.77 -0.43
CA ARG A 23 1.63 18.44 -0.78
C ARG A 23 2.27 17.43 0.17
N THR A 24 1.44 16.63 0.84
CA THR A 24 1.81 15.59 1.79
C THR A 24 1.62 14.23 1.14
N ILE A 25 2.60 13.34 1.29
CA ILE A 25 2.50 11.93 0.92
C ILE A 25 2.62 11.11 2.21
N CYS A 26 1.55 10.40 2.55
CA CYS A 26 1.47 9.53 3.71
C CYS A 26 1.63 8.07 3.26
N ALA A 27 2.58 7.34 3.84
CA ALA A 27 2.66 5.89 3.65
C ALA A 27 1.70 5.17 4.61
N ILE A 28 0.88 4.26 4.10
CA ILE A 28 0.06 3.34 4.89
C ILE A 28 0.55 1.92 4.60
N VAL A 29 1.23 1.34 5.59
CA VAL A 29 1.88 0.04 5.47
C VAL A 29 1.19 -1.01 6.31
N GLY A 30 1.01 -2.20 5.73
CA GLY A 30 0.57 -3.36 6.49
C GLY A 30 0.74 -4.64 5.69
N PRO A 31 0.77 -5.79 6.37
CA PRO A 31 0.94 -7.09 5.70
C PRO A 31 -0.23 -7.43 4.76
N PRO A 32 -0.09 -8.42 3.86
CA PRO A 32 -1.21 -8.97 3.11
C PRO A 32 -2.37 -9.33 4.06
N GLY A 33 -3.59 -8.92 3.71
CA GLY A 33 -4.78 -9.17 4.55
C GLY A 33 -5.00 -8.18 5.70
N SER A 34 -4.15 -7.14 5.84
CA SER A 34 -4.30 -6.14 6.90
C SER A 34 -5.51 -5.22 6.77
N GLY A 35 -6.08 -5.07 5.57
CA GLY A 35 -7.15 -4.09 5.32
C GLY A 35 -6.66 -2.68 5.00
N LYS A 36 -5.37 -2.50 4.68
CA LYS A 36 -4.77 -1.20 4.31
C LYS A 36 -5.48 -0.46 3.18
N SER A 37 -5.92 -1.15 2.12
CA SER A 37 -6.63 -0.51 1.00
C SER A 37 -7.99 0.02 1.45
N THR A 38 -8.75 -0.78 2.22
CA THR A 38 -10.03 -0.36 2.81
C THR A 38 -9.87 0.85 3.74
N LEU A 39 -8.84 0.85 4.59
CA LEU A 39 -8.54 1.99 5.47
C LEU A 39 -8.17 3.24 4.64
N ALA A 40 -7.27 3.10 3.66
CA ALA A 40 -6.82 4.21 2.82
C ALA A 40 -7.98 4.85 2.04
N GLU A 41 -8.85 4.04 1.45
CA GLU A 41 -10.06 4.51 0.76
C GLU A 41 -11.04 5.20 1.71
N SER A 42 -11.29 4.62 2.88
CA SER A 42 -12.15 5.21 3.91
C SER A 42 -11.62 6.58 4.37
N LEU A 43 -10.32 6.67 4.68
CA LEU A 43 -9.68 7.92 5.08
C LEU A 43 -9.75 8.95 3.94
N ALA A 44 -9.39 8.57 2.71
CA ALA A 44 -9.45 9.47 1.57
C ALA A 44 -10.86 10.04 1.35
N ARG A 45 -11.89 9.18 1.38
CA ARG A 45 -13.29 9.61 1.26
C ARG A 45 -13.68 10.59 2.36
N ARG A 46 -13.37 10.28 3.63
CA ARG A 46 -13.72 11.14 4.78
C ARG A 46 -13.00 12.49 4.75
N LEU A 47 -11.78 12.54 4.23
CA LEU A 47 -11.03 13.78 4.03
C LEU A 47 -11.61 14.60 2.86
N ASP A 48 -12.00 13.92 1.79
CA ASP A 48 -12.64 14.54 0.62
C ASP A 48 -14.01 15.16 0.98
N GLU A 49 -14.78 14.50 1.86
CA GLU A 49 -16.04 15.03 2.41
C GLU A 49 -15.84 16.33 3.21
N GLN A 50 -14.68 16.53 3.84
CA GLN A 50 -14.35 17.77 4.56
C GLN A 50 -13.86 18.87 3.61
N VAL A 51 -13.01 18.49 2.65
CA VAL A 51 -12.45 19.38 1.65
C VAL A 51 -12.44 18.65 0.30
N PRO A 52 -13.39 18.93 -0.60
CA PRO A 52 -13.51 18.23 -1.88
C PRO A 52 -12.23 18.30 -2.72
N GLY A 53 -11.80 17.16 -3.25
CA GLY A 53 -10.58 17.00 -4.04
C GLY A 53 -9.27 17.02 -3.22
N SER A 54 -9.32 16.95 -1.89
CA SER A 54 -8.13 17.13 -1.04
C SER A 54 -7.24 15.89 -0.94
N ALA A 55 -7.81 14.69 -1.12
CA ALA A 55 -7.13 13.43 -0.88
C ALA A 55 -7.25 12.44 -2.05
N ALA A 56 -6.18 11.67 -2.29
CA ALA A 56 -6.20 10.55 -3.23
C ALA A 56 -5.38 9.37 -2.72
N VAL A 57 -5.82 8.14 -3.00
CA VAL A 57 -5.05 6.92 -2.70
C VAL A 57 -4.03 6.68 -3.81
N LEU A 58 -2.86 6.15 -3.50
CA LEU A 58 -1.88 5.62 -4.46
C LEU A 58 -1.51 4.19 -4.06
N PRO A 59 -2.17 3.16 -4.65
CA PRO A 59 -1.84 1.78 -4.36
C PRO A 59 -0.48 1.40 -4.97
N MET A 60 0.41 0.83 -4.15
CA MET A 60 1.68 0.24 -4.57
C MET A 60 1.48 -0.91 -5.57
N ASP A 61 0.33 -1.61 -5.50
CA ASP A 61 0.06 -2.77 -6.34
C ASP A 61 0.00 -2.45 -7.84
N GLY A 62 -0.25 -1.19 -8.22
CA GLY A 62 -0.14 -0.75 -9.62
C GLY A 62 1.29 -0.86 -10.20
N PHE A 63 2.29 -1.17 -9.37
CA PHE A 63 3.69 -1.33 -9.77
C PHE A 63 4.14 -2.79 -9.80
N HIS A 64 3.24 -3.76 -9.78
CA HIS A 64 3.62 -5.15 -10.06
C HIS A 64 4.25 -5.26 -11.45
N TYR A 65 5.30 -6.06 -11.56
CA TYR A 65 5.72 -6.54 -12.87
C TYR A 65 4.63 -7.44 -13.47
N ASP A 66 4.52 -7.37 -14.79
CA ASP A 66 3.60 -8.19 -15.55
C ASP A 66 4.04 -9.66 -15.56
N ASP A 67 3.08 -10.57 -15.74
CA ASP A 67 3.35 -12.00 -15.83
C ASP A 67 4.26 -12.35 -17.03
N LEU A 68 4.24 -11.55 -18.10
CA LEU A 68 5.17 -11.64 -19.23
C LEU A 68 6.64 -11.54 -18.80
N TRP A 69 6.92 -10.77 -17.75
CA TRP A 69 8.24 -10.74 -17.13
C TRP A 69 8.36 -11.86 -16.08
N LEU A 70 7.38 -12.00 -15.17
CA LEU A 70 7.51 -12.84 -13.96
C LEU A 70 7.64 -14.33 -14.26
N VAL A 71 7.02 -14.80 -15.35
CA VAL A 71 7.07 -16.21 -15.76
C VAL A 71 8.49 -16.61 -16.20
N PRO A 72 9.13 -15.97 -17.21
CA PRO A 72 10.45 -16.38 -17.67
C PRO A 72 11.54 -16.25 -16.59
N ALA A 73 11.37 -15.40 -15.59
CA ALA A 73 12.34 -15.31 -14.49
C ALA A 73 11.99 -16.16 -13.25
N GLY A 74 10.93 -16.96 -13.30
CA GLY A 74 10.55 -17.86 -12.21
C GLY A 74 9.99 -17.18 -10.96
N LEU A 75 9.61 -15.89 -11.04
CA LEU A 75 9.08 -15.13 -9.91
C LEU A 75 7.55 -15.17 -9.81
N ARG A 76 6.85 -15.69 -10.83
CA ARG A 76 5.38 -15.75 -10.86
C ARG A 76 4.74 -16.41 -9.63
N PRO A 77 5.27 -17.53 -9.08
CA PRO A 77 4.72 -18.14 -7.87
C PRO A 77 4.85 -17.25 -6.61
N ARG A 78 5.78 -16.30 -6.63
CA ARG A 78 6.06 -15.35 -5.54
C ARG A 78 5.51 -13.95 -5.80
N LYS A 79 4.60 -13.78 -6.78
CA LYS A 79 3.98 -12.48 -7.08
C LYS A 79 3.38 -11.88 -5.80
N GLY A 80 3.79 -10.65 -5.49
CA GLY A 80 3.50 -9.96 -4.23
C GLY A 80 4.72 -9.84 -3.30
N ALA A 81 5.79 -10.61 -3.54
CA ALA A 81 7.07 -10.46 -2.84
C ALA A 81 7.80 -9.17 -3.26
N PRO A 82 8.75 -8.65 -2.45
CA PRO A 82 9.42 -7.37 -2.72
C PRO A 82 10.07 -7.25 -4.10
N GLU A 83 10.61 -8.36 -4.62
CA GLU A 83 11.29 -8.46 -5.91
C GLU A 83 10.36 -8.44 -7.13
N THR A 84 9.03 -8.47 -6.93
CA THR A 84 8.05 -8.53 -8.03
C THR A 84 7.45 -7.17 -8.39
N PHE A 85 8.11 -6.07 -7.99
CA PHE A 85 7.61 -4.69 -8.19
C PHE A 85 8.63 -3.78 -8.87
N ASP A 86 8.13 -2.88 -9.70
CA ASP A 86 8.87 -1.75 -10.25
C ASP A 86 9.01 -0.60 -9.24
N VAL A 87 9.95 -0.77 -8.29
CA VAL A 87 10.24 0.25 -7.27
C VAL A 87 10.80 1.53 -7.90
N ALA A 88 11.55 1.43 -9.00
CA ALA A 88 12.10 2.59 -9.70
C ALA A 88 10.97 3.43 -10.35
N GLY A 89 10.00 2.77 -10.98
CA GLY A 89 8.80 3.40 -11.51
C GLY A 89 7.98 4.10 -10.43
N LEU A 90 7.77 3.45 -9.27
CA LEU A 90 7.08 4.06 -8.13
C LEU A 90 7.83 5.30 -7.63
N ARG A 91 9.15 5.23 -7.48
CA ARG A 91 9.99 6.36 -7.09
C ARG A 91 9.87 7.54 -8.07
N HIS A 92 9.88 7.27 -9.38
CA HIS A 92 9.71 8.31 -10.39
C HIS A 92 8.32 8.94 -10.33
N LEU A 93 7.27 8.14 -10.14
CA LEU A 93 5.92 8.67 -9.95
C LEU A 93 5.82 9.54 -8.70
N LEU A 94 6.35 9.08 -7.56
CA LEU A 94 6.38 9.85 -6.30
C LEU A 94 7.13 11.18 -6.45
N THR A 95 8.19 11.21 -7.26
CA THR A 95 8.93 12.45 -7.59
C THR A 95 8.04 13.45 -8.31
N ARG A 96 7.33 13.02 -9.36
CA ARG A 96 6.39 13.87 -10.12
C ARG A 96 5.24 14.37 -9.26
N LEU A 97 4.67 13.47 -8.45
CA LEU A 97 3.63 13.82 -7.49
C LEU A 97 4.13 14.86 -6.49
N ARG A 98 5.30 14.66 -5.88
CA ARG A 98 5.89 15.61 -4.94
C ARG A 98 6.10 17.00 -5.56
N ALA A 99 6.53 17.05 -6.82
CA ALA A 99 6.75 18.29 -7.56
C ALA A 99 5.46 19.06 -7.89
N GLY A 100 4.28 18.47 -7.65
CA GLY A 100 3.02 19.12 -7.98
C GLY A 100 2.74 19.14 -9.49
N GLU A 101 3.36 18.25 -10.25
CA GLU A 101 3.14 18.14 -11.69
C GLU A 101 1.65 17.81 -11.96
N ASP A 102 1.07 18.46 -12.97
CA ASP A 102 -0.30 18.17 -13.40
C ASP A 102 -0.33 17.01 -14.40
N GLY A 103 -1.49 16.36 -14.56
CA GLY A 103 -1.62 15.24 -15.49
C GLY A 103 -0.80 13.99 -15.10
N VAL A 104 -0.49 13.82 -13.81
CA VAL A 104 0.15 12.58 -13.34
C VAL A 104 -0.90 11.47 -13.26
N PHE A 105 -0.85 10.54 -14.21
CA PHE A 105 -1.63 9.31 -14.16
C PHE A 105 -0.87 8.20 -13.44
N VAL A 106 -1.58 7.46 -12.61
CA VAL A 106 -1.04 6.37 -11.79
C VAL A 106 -1.57 5.03 -12.30
N PRO A 107 -0.77 3.96 -12.23
CA PRO A 107 -1.25 2.63 -12.59
C PRO A 107 -2.20 2.09 -11.53
N VAL A 108 -3.11 1.21 -11.94
CA VAL A 108 -4.05 0.51 -11.05
C VAL A 108 -3.94 -0.98 -11.31
N PHE A 109 -3.78 -1.77 -10.24
CA PHE A 109 -3.79 -3.22 -10.35
C PHE A 109 -5.22 -3.73 -10.49
N ASP A 110 -5.48 -4.42 -11.59
CA ASP A 110 -6.76 -5.05 -11.89
C ASP A 110 -6.72 -6.49 -11.35
N ARG A 111 -7.52 -6.77 -10.32
CA ARG A 111 -7.53 -8.08 -9.65
C ARG A 111 -8.23 -9.16 -10.46
N ASP A 112 -9.12 -8.78 -11.38
CA ASP A 112 -9.84 -9.73 -12.21
C ASP A 112 -8.95 -10.18 -13.38
N LEU A 113 -8.16 -9.25 -13.91
CA LEU A 113 -7.21 -9.51 -14.99
C LEU A 113 -5.80 -9.89 -14.49
N GLU A 114 -5.51 -9.70 -13.21
CA GLU A 114 -4.20 -9.92 -12.59
C GLU A 114 -3.04 -9.10 -13.22
N ILE A 115 -3.33 -7.90 -13.73
CA ILE A 115 -2.36 -7.00 -14.40
C ILE A 115 -2.34 -5.59 -13.81
N ALA A 116 -1.21 -4.91 -13.95
CA ALA A 116 -1.09 -3.48 -13.68
C ALA A 116 -1.48 -2.66 -14.93
N ARG A 117 -2.61 -1.95 -14.86
CA ARG A 117 -3.09 -1.09 -15.94
C ARG A 117 -2.44 0.28 -15.86
N ALA A 118 -1.54 0.57 -16.81
CA ALA A 118 -0.90 1.88 -16.92
C ALA A 118 -1.91 2.99 -17.23
N GLY A 119 -1.64 4.21 -16.76
CA GLY A 119 -2.44 5.39 -17.11
C GLY A 119 -3.89 5.36 -16.61
N ALA A 120 -4.21 4.55 -15.61
CA ALA A 120 -5.58 4.20 -15.27
C ALA A 120 -6.36 5.30 -14.54
N ARG A 121 -5.70 6.14 -13.73
CA ARG A 121 -6.37 7.21 -12.97
C ARG A 121 -5.47 8.43 -12.78
N PRO A 122 -5.98 9.67 -12.89
CA PRO A 122 -5.19 10.86 -12.56
C PRO A 122 -5.11 11.12 -11.05
N ILE A 123 -4.01 11.72 -10.61
CA ILE A 123 -3.91 12.44 -9.34
C ILE A 123 -3.57 13.91 -9.69
N PRO A 124 -4.57 14.81 -9.73
CA PRO A 124 -4.37 16.21 -10.12
C PRO A 124 -3.46 16.96 -9.17
N ALA A 125 -2.84 18.06 -9.64
CA ALA A 125 -2.00 18.95 -8.83
C ALA A 125 -2.74 19.56 -7.60
N SER A 126 -4.07 19.68 -7.67
CA SER A 126 -4.92 20.18 -6.58
C SER A 126 -4.98 19.24 -5.37
N VAL A 127 -4.77 17.93 -5.54
CA VAL A 127 -4.75 16.96 -4.43
C VAL A 127 -3.56 17.26 -3.53
N ARG A 128 -3.83 17.59 -2.26
CA ARG A 128 -2.78 17.96 -1.28
C ARG A 128 -2.32 16.79 -0.45
N LEU A 129 -3.14 15.76 -0.29
CA LEU A 129 -2.84 14.59 0.52
C LEU A 129 -2.90 13.31 -0.32
N ILE A 130 -1.76 12.64 -0.44
CA ILE A 130 -1.65 11.37 -1.16
C ILE A 130 -1.45 10.26 -0.14
N LEU A 131 -2.39 9.33 -0.07
CA LEU A 131 -2.31 8.13 0.78
C LEU A 131 -1.69 7.00 -0.03
N CYS A 132 -0.37 6.87 0.02
CA CYS A 132 0.34 5.79 -0.65
C CYS A 132 0.26 4.52 0.22
N GLU A 133 -0.40 3.47 -0.27
CA GLU A 133 -0.62 2.25 0.50
C GLU A 133 0.08 1.04 -0.12
N GLY A 134 0.68 0.19 0.70
CA GLY A 134 1.45 -0.96 0.22
C GLY A 134 2.10 -1.77 1.33
N ASN A 135 2.59 -2.97 1.02
CA ASN A 135 3.26 -3.84 2.01
C ASN A 135 4.68 -3.35 2.32
N TRP A 136 5.39 -2.82 1.31
CA TRP A 136 6.84 -2.69 1.32
C TRP A 136 7.36 -1.26 1.43
N LEU A 137 6.46 -0.27 1.58
CA LEU A 137 6.83 1.16 1.53
C LEU A 137 7.77 1.61 2.65
N LEU A 138 7.90 0.80 3.72
CA LEU A 138 8.81 1.02 4.84
C LEU A 138 9.87 -0.08 4.98
N LEU A 139 9.99 -0.98 4.01
CA LEU A 139 10.93 -2.10 4.07
C LEU A 139 12.37 -1.57 4.07
N ASP A 140 13.18 -1.95 5.07
CA ASP A 140 14.56 -1.51 5.23
C ASP A 140 15.54 -2.30 4.35
N ARG A 141 15.22 -2.40 3.06
CA ARG A 141 16.02 -3.08 2.05
C ARG A 141 16.07 -2.23 0.79
N ASP A 142 17.19 -2.26 0.08
CA ASP A 142 17.23 -1.66 -1.25
C ASP A 142 16.48 -2.57 -2.25
N PRO A 143 15.77 -2.01 -3.26
CA PRO A 143 15.64 -0.58 -3.54
C PRO A 143 14.52 0.14 -2.75
N TRP A 144 13.74 -0.55 -1.92
CA TRP A 144 12.59 0.01 -1.19
C TRP A 144 12.93 1.18 -0.26
N ARG A 145 14.08 1.12 0.42
CA ARG A 145 14.59 2.20 1.27
C ARG A 145 14.67 3.55 0.54
N SER A 146 14.88 3.54 -0.77
CA SER A 146 14.92 4.76 -1.59
C SER A 146 13.59 5.53 -1.62
N LEU A 147 12.48 4.89 -1.22
CA LEU A 147 11.16 5.52 -1.14
C LEU A 147 10.95 6.30 0.17
N HIS A 148 11.68 5.97 1.24
CA HIS A 148 11.43 6.54 2.57
C HIS A 148 11.46 8.08 2.61
N PRO A 149 12.39 8.78 1.91
CA PRO A 149 12.41 10.24 1.89
C PRO A 149 11.17 10.89 1.26
N PHE A 150 10.33 10.12 0.56
CA PHE A 150 9.09 10.62 -0.03
C PHE A 150 7.91 10.59 0.93
N PHE A 151 8.03 10.12 2.17
CA PHE A 151 6.90 10.02 3.10
C PHE A 151 7.01 11.03 4.23
N ASP A 152 6.03 11.93 4.35
CA ASP A 152 5.99 12.97 5.40
C ASP A 152 5.34 12.45 6.69
N LEU A 153 4.55 11.39 6.57
CA LEU A 153 3.89 10.67 7.64
C LEU A 153 3.85 9.19 7.27
N THR A 154 4.10 8.33 8.23
CA THR A 154 4.12 6.89 8.04
C THR A 154 3.20 6.22 9.06
N ILE A 155 2.31 5.37 8.57
CA ILE A 155 1.31 4.64 9.36
C ILE A 155 1.54 3.16 9.14
N ARG A 156 1.68 2.39 10.22
CA ARG A 156 1.69 0.93 10.16
C ARG A 156 0.37 0.38 10.72
N ILE A 157 -0.27 -0.49 9.97
CA ILE A 157 -1.39 -1.32 10.43
C ILE A 157 -0.81 -2.61 11.00
N ASP A 158 -1.02 -2.81 12.29
CA ASP A 158 -0.57 -3.97 13.03
C ASP A 158 -1.76 -4.90 13.28
N VAL A 159 -1.65 -6.12 12.77
CA VAL A 159 -2.71 -7.13 12.81
C VAL A 159 -2.08 -8.47 13.21
N PRO A 160 -2.60 -9.14 14.25
CA PRO A 160 -2.14 -10.48 14.62
C PRO A 160 -2.19 -11.48 13.46
N GLU A 161 -1.15 -12.29 13.30
CA GLU A 161 -1.05 -13.29 12.22
C GLU A 161 -2.26 -14.24 12.14
N PRO A 162 -2.87 -14.72 13.25
CA PRO A 162 -4.08 -15.56 13.17
C PRO A 162 -5.25 -14.87 12.46
N ILE A 163 -5.38 -13.54 12.62
CA ILE A 163 -6.42 -12.75 11.95
C ILE A 163 -6.09 -12.58 10.47
N LEU A 164 -4.82 -12.31 10.15
CA LEU A 164 -4.35 -12.25 8.76
C LEU A 164 -4.62 -13.57 8.03
N ARG A 165 -4.26 -14.71 8.63
CA ARG A 165 -4.52 -16.04 8.07
C ARG A 165 -6.01 -16.24 7.78
N ARG A 166 -6.88 -15.91 8.74
CA ARG A 166 -8.34 -16.01 8.56
C ARG A 166 -8.83 -15.14 7.40
N ARG A 167 -8.42 -13.87 7.35
CA ARG A 167 -8.84 -12.91 6.30
C ARG A 167 -8.32 -13.32 4.91
N LEU A 168 -7.08 -13.79 4.83
CA LEU A 168 -6.47 -14.25 3.58
C LEU A 168 -7.10 -15.55 3.08
N ARG A 169 -7.38 -16.50 3.97
CA ARG A 169 -8.11 -17.73 3.62
C ARG A 169 -9.47 -17.39 3.01
N ALA A 170 -10.28 -16.58 3.70
CA ALA A 170 -11.60 -16.18 3.23
C ALA A 170 -11.54 -15.47 1.85
N ARG A 171 -10.49 -14.67 1.61
CA ARG A 171 -10.24 -14.06 0.30
C ARG A 171 -10.02 -15.11 -0.78
N TRP A 172 -9.13 -16.07 -0.56
CA TRP A 172 -8.78 -17.09 -1.54
C TRP A 172 -9.93 -18.09 -1.78
N GLU A 173 -10.70 -18.41 -0.75
CA GLU A 173 -11.97 -19.14 -0.88
C GLU A 173 -12.97 -18.38 -1.78
N GLY A 174 -13.06 -17.04 -1.62
CA GLY A 174 -13.86 -16.18 -2.49
C GLY A 174 -13.44 -16.18 -3.95
N TYR A 175 -12.18 -16.49 -4.25
CA TYR A 175 -11.65 -16.69 -5.61
C TYR A 175 -11.82 -18.13 -6.13
N GLY A 176 -12.39 -19.03 -5.33
CA GLY A 176 -12.66 -20.41 -5.75
C GLY A 176 -11.42 -21.31 -5.88
N LEU A 177 -10.32 -20.96 -5.20
CA LEU A 177 -9.09 -21.77 -5.20
C LEU A 177 -9.29 -23.09 -4.43
N SER A 178 -8.55 -24.13 -4.81
CA SER A 178 -8.50 -25.40 -4.09
C SER A 178 -7.80 -25.27 -2.73
N GLU A 179 -8.02 -26.22 -1.82
CA GLU A 179 -7.38 -26.20 -0.49
C GLU A 179 -5.85 -26.23 -0.58
N GLU A 180 -5.28 -26.95 -1.54
CA GLU A 180 -3.84 -27.00 -1.78
C GLU A 180 -3.29 -25.64 -2.23
N GLU A 181 -3.99 -24.98 -3.16
CA GLU A 181 -3.61 -23.64 -3.63
C GLU A 181 -3.75 -22.60 -2.51
N ILE A 182 -4.81 -22.68 -1.71
CA ILE A 182 -5.00 -21.81 -0.53
C ILE A 182 -3.85 -22.01 0.46
N ALA A 183 -3.50 -23.25 0.77
CA ALA A 183 -2.38 -23.56 1.67
C ALA A 183 -1.07 -22.97 1.14
N TRP A 184 -0.78 -23.12 -0.16
CA TRP A 184 0.39 -22.50 -0.78
C TRP A 184 0.36 -20.98 -0.73
N LYS A 185 -0.78 -20.35 -1.07
CA LYS A 185 -0.93 -18.88 -1.02
C LYS A 185 -0.69 -18.35 0.38
N LEU A 186 -1.22 -19.01 1.40
CA LEU A 186 -1.05 -18.62 2.80
C LEU A 186 0.37 -18.83 3.29
N ASP A 187 0.84 -20.08 3.26
CA ASP A 187 2.04 -20.51 3.97
C ASP A 187 3.32 -20.34 3.14
N GLY A 188 3.20 -20.36 1.81
CA GLY A 188 4.32 -20.18 0.88
C GLY A 188 4.54 -18.73 0.43
N ASN A 189 3.53 -17.86 0.53
CA ASN A 189 3.62 -16.49 -0.02
C ASN A 189 3.13 -15.41 0.95
N ASP A 190 1.82 -15.32 1.24
CA ASP A 190 1.23 -14.17 1.92
C ASP A 190 1.70 -13.99 3.36
N LEU A 191 1.72 -15.07 4.16
CA LEU A 191 2.17 -15.00 5.55
C LEU A 191 3.69 -14.81 5.67
N PRO A 192 4.55 -15.50 4.88
CA PRO A 192 5.97 -15.14 4.79
C PRO A 192 6.19 -13.67 4.45
N ASN A 193 5.44 -13.13 3.49
CA ASN A 193 5.51 -11.71 3.14
C ASN A 193 5.08 -10.82 4.32
N GLY A 194 4.00 -11.19 5.02
CA GLY A 194 3.53 -10.46 6.20
C GLY A 194 4.56 -10.44 7.35
N ARG A 195 5.22 -11.57 7.60
CA ARG A 195 6.31 -11.66 8.59
C ARG A 195 7.49 -10.79 8.19
N LEU A 196 7.84 -10.76 6.90
CA LEU A 196 8.90 -9.89 6.38
C LEU A 196 8.58 -8.40 6.60
N VAL A 197 7.34 -7.97 6.31
CA VAL A 197 6.90 -6.59 6.62
C VAL A 197 7.10 -6.27 8.10
N ALA A 198 6.69 -7.18 8.99
CA ALA A 198 6.78 -6.96 10.44
C ALA A 198 8.21 -6.94 10.97
N ALA A 199 9.07 -7.82 10.46
CA ALA A 199 10.43 -8.02 10.96
C ALA A 199 11.44 -7.01 10.40
N GLU A 200 11.23 -6.52 9.17
CA GLU A 200 12.28 -5.83 8.42
C GLU A 200 11.89 -4.44 7.91
N SER A 201 10.73 -3.92 8.33
CA SER A 201 10.39 -2.52 8.06
C SER A 201 11.00 -1.59 9.11
N VAL A 202 11.37 -0.38 8.70
CA VAL A 202 11.70 0.70 9.65
C VAL A 202 10.46 1.06 10.50
N PRO A 203 10.65 1.61 11.71
CA PRO A 203 9.52 2.05 12.53
C PRO A 203 8.70 3.15 11.83
N ALA A 204 7.38 3.00 11.86
CA ALA A 204 6.45 4.05 11.43
C ALA A 204 6.28 5.14 12.51
N ASP A 205 5.74 6.30 12.13
CA ASP A 205 5.38 7.38 13.06
C ASP A 205 4.19 6.98 13.93
N LEU A 206 3.20 6.35 13.30
CA LEU A 206 1.93 5.95 13.91
C LEU A 206 1.66 4.45 13.69
N VAL A 207 1.05 3.80 14.68
CA VAL A 207 0.57 2.41 14.59
C VAL A 207 -0.90 2.34 14.91
N LEU A 208 -1.67 1.79 13.97
CA LEU A 208 -3.06 1.39 14.17
C LEU A 208 -3.10 -0.12 14.43
N ARG A 209 -3.58 -0.54 15.60
CA ARG A 209 -3.80 -1.96 15.90
C ARG A 209 -5.21 -2.37 15.52
N GLN A 210 -5.35 -3.51 14.86
CA GLN A 210 -6.65 -4.11 14.57
C GLN A 210 -6.70 -5.52 15.16
N GLU A 211 -7.69 -5.77 16.01
CA GLU A 211 -7.83 -7.02 16.77
C GLU A 211 -9.01 -7.91 16.32
N GLY A 212 -9.75 -7.51 15.27
CA GLY A 212 -10.87 -8.29 14.72
C GLY A 212 -11.38 -7.73 13.42
#